data_AF-A0A7D7SII8-F1
#
_entry.id   AF-A0A7D7SII8-F1
#
_cell.length_a   1.000
_cell.length_b   1.000
_cell.length_c   1.000
_cell.angle_alpha   90.00
_cell.angle_beta   90.00
_cell.angle_gamma   90.00
#
_symmetry.space_group_name_H-M   'P 1'
#
loop_
_entity.id
_entity.type
_entity.pdbx_description
1 polymer ?
#
loop_
_entity_poly.entity_id
_entity_poly.type
_entity_poly.pdbx_seq_one_letter_code
_entity_poly.pdbx_strand_id
1 'polypeptide(L)' 'MSKKTLWFEVQEHETMEDCLNRMKEEGYMAVGRKEEPLFEEVNGEPVPVRQIIKFKGNKIEN' A
#
# COMPACT_ATOMS: atom_id res chain seq x y z
N MET A 1 -24.21 4.85 0.61
CA MET A 1 -23.05 5.25 1.44
C MET A 1 -21.80 4.68 0.81
N SER A 2 -20.88 5.51 0.30
CA SER A 2 -19.62 5.01 -0.26
C SER A 2 -18.80 4.39 0.89
N LYS A 3 -18.49 3.10 0.82
CA LYS A 3 -17.61 2.44 1.80
C LYS A 3 -16.32 3.26 1.91
N LYS A 4 -15.95 3.69 3.11
CA LYS A 4 -14.73 4.50 3.32
C LYS A 4 -13.53 3.61 3.01
N THR A 5 -12.86 3.85 1.88
CA THR A 5 -11.67 3.10 1.48
C THR A 5 -10.40 3.91 1.71
N LEU A 6 -9.33 3.27 2.16
CA LEU A 6 -8.00 3.85 2.31
C LEU A 6 -6.96 2.95 1.62
N TRP A 7 -5.87 3.53 1.12
CA TRP A 7 -4.75 2.77 0.58
C TRP A 7 -3.60 2.76 1.57
N PHE A 8 -3.00 1.58 1.76
CA PHE A 8 -1.90 1.34 2.67
C PHE A 8 -0.69 0.89 1.86
N GLU A 9 0.35 1.72 1.82
CA GLU A 9 1.64 1.33 1.26
C GLU A 9 2.38 0.42 2.23
N VAL A 10 3.03 -0.62 1.71
CA VAL A 10 4.01 -1.42 2.44
C VAL A 10 5.29 -0.59 2.52
N GLN A 11 5.61 -0.12 3.72
CA GLN A 11 6.82 0.62 4.05
C GLN A 11 8.08 -0.24 3.84
N GLU A 12 9.22 0.43 3.65
CA GLU A 12 10.50 -0.22 3.31
C GLU A 12 11.03 -1.16 4.41
N HIS A 13 10.58 -0.96 5.64
CA HIS A 13 10.98 -1.76 6.81
C HIS A 13 9.87 -2.67 7.34
N GLU A 14 8.75 -2.79 6.62
CA GLU A 14 7.64 -3.66 6.99
C GLU A 14 7.44 -4.76 5.93
N THR A 15 7.01 -5.95 6.35
CA THR A 15 6.58 -6.98 5.42
C THR A 15 5.15 -6.72 4.94
N MET A 16 4.71 -7.41 3.88
CA MET A 16 3.31 -7.37 3.46
C MET A 16 2.36 -7.82 4.59
N GLU A 17 2.79 -8.77 5.43
CA GLU A 17 1.99 -9.25 6.56
C GLU A 17 1.88 -8.20 7.67
N ASP A 18 2.98 -7.50 7.97
CA ASP A 18 2.98 -6.39 8.92
C ASP A 18 2.04 -5.26 8.46
N CYS A 19 2.07 -4.92 7.18
CA CYS A 19 1.17 -3.94 6.60
C CYS A 19 -0.30 -4.36 6.73
N LEU A 20 -0.63 -5.63 6.46
CA LEU A 20 -1.97 -6.17 6.63
C LEU A 20 -2.41 -6.22 8.10
N ASN A 21 -1.50 -6.44 9.05
CA ASN A 21 -1.79 -6.40 10.47
C ASN A 21 -2.06 -4.97 10.93
N ARG A 22 -1.23 -4.00 10.52
CA ARG A 22 -1.46 -2.57 10.76
C ARG A 22 -2.81 -2.11 10.21
N MET A 23 -3.20 -2.55 9.01
CA MET A 23 -4.53 -2.28 8.46
C MET A 23 -5.65 -2.75 9.40
N LYS A 24 -5.55 -3.97 9.94
CA LYS A 24 -6.55 -4.51 10.87
C LYS A 24 -6.61 -3.72 12.17
N GLU A 25 -5.45 -3.33 12.73
CA GLU A 25 -5.37 -2.50 13.92
C GLU A 25 -6.02 -1.12 13.72
N GLU A 26 -5.91 -0.55 12.52
CA GLU A 26 -6.60 0.69 12.13
C GLU A 26 -8.08 0.48 11.76
N GLY A 27 -8.60 -0.75 11.82
CA GLY A 27 -9.99 -1.09 11.54
C GLY A 27 -10.31 -1.20 10.04
N TYR A 28 -9.35 -1.61 9.23
CA TYR A 28 -9.50 -1.82 7.79
C TYR A 28 -9.22 -3.27 7.40
N MET A 29 -9.98 -3.78 6.41
CA MET A 29 -9.75 -5.08 5.79
C MET A 29 -9.32 -4.88 4.33
N ALA A 30 -8.22 -5.53 3.93
CA ALA A 30 -7.72 -5.48 2.57
C ALA A 30 -8.71 -6.14 1.60
N VAL A 31 -9.01 -5.45 0.50
CA VAL A 31 -9.93 -5.88 -0.58
C VAL A 31 -9.30 -5.80 -1.96
N GLY A 32 -8.04 -5.39 -2.04
CA GLY A 32 -7.29 -5.30 -3.28
C GLY A 32 -5.83 -4.95 -3.04
N ARG A 33 -4.99 -5.19 -4.04
CA ARG A 33 -3.56 -4.88 -4.06
C ARG A 33 -3.25 -4.19 -5.39
N LYS A 34 -2.36 -3.20 -5.36
CA LYS A 34 -1.74 -2.61 -6.55
C LYS A 34 -0.23 -2.54 -6.34
N GLU A 35 0.49 -2.65 -7.44
CA GLU A 35 1.95 -2.59 -7.46
C GLU A 35 2.36 -1.60 -8.54
N GLU A 36 3.17 -0.62 -8.14
CA GLU A 36 3.57 0.48 -9.01
C GLU A 36 5.11 0.59 -8.95
N PRO A 37 5.82 0.54 -10.09
CA PRO A 37 7.25 0.82 -10.09
C PRO A 37 7.50 2.29 -9.72
N LEU A 38 8.45 2.53 -8.81
CA LEU A 38 9.00 3.84 -8.54
C LEU A 38 10.28 4.00 -9.35
N PHE A 39 10.34 5.10 -10.09
CA PHE A 39 11.52 5.51 -10.84
C PHE A 39 12.17 6.70 -10.15
N GLU A 40 13.49 6.73 -10.17
CA GLU A 40 14.27 7.91 -9.82
C GLU A 40 15.07 8.36 -11.04
N GLU A 41 15.29 9.67 -11.15
CA GLU A 41 16.10 10.24 -12.22
C GLU A 41 17.58 10.09 -11.87
N VAL A 42 18.33 9.37 -12.70
CA VAL A 42 19.78 9.20 -12.58
C VAL A 42 20.40 9.67 -13.88
N ASN A 43 21.19 10.75 -13.82
CA ASN A 43 21.80 11.39 -14.99
C ASN A 43 20.81 11.78 -16.10
N GLY A 44 19.58 12.17 -15.73
CA GLY A 44 18.54 12.57 -16.68
C GLY A 44 17.76 11.41 -17.31
N GLU A 45 18.02 10.17 -16.90
CA GLU A 45 17.25 8.99 -17.32
C GLU A 45 16.44 8.41 -16.15
N PRO A 46 15.17 8.01 -16.37
CA PRO A 46 14.35 7.36 -15.34
C PRO A 46 14.80 5.91 -15.13
N VAL A 47 15.35 5.62 -13.94
CA VAL A 47 15.79 4.29 -13.54
C VAL A 47 14.81 3.72 -12.52
N PRO A 48 14.31 2.48 -12.69
CA PRO A 48 13.44 1.85 -11.69
C PRO A 48 14.25 1.51 -10.43
N VAL A 49 13.80 2.00 -9.27
CA VAL A 49 14.54 1.85 -8.01
C VAL A 49 13.84 0.97 -6.99
N ARG A 50 12.50 0.92 -7.00
CA ARG A 50 11.73 0.03 -6.13
C ARG A 50 10.35 -0.25 -6.70
N GLN A 51 9.72 -1.31 -6.20
CA GLN A 51 8.32 -1.61 -6.48
C GLN A 51 7.49 -1.24 -5.25
N ILE A 52 6.61 -0.26 -5.41
CA ILE A 52 5.70 0.17 -4.36
C ILE A 52 4.50 -0.78 -4.34
N ILE A 53 4.27 -1.42 -3.20
CA ILE A 53 3.11 -2.30 -2.98
C ILE A 53 2.09 -1.55 -2.13
N LYS A 54 0.84 -1.50 -2.58
CA LYS A 54 -0.26 -0.84 -1.85
C LYS A 54 -1.48 -1.75 -1.74
N PHE A 55 -2.04 -1.86 -0.55
CA PHE A 55 -3.30 -2.55 -0.29
C PHE A 55 -4.47 -1.57 -0.20
N LYS A 56 -5.60 -1.89 -0.81
CA LYS A 56 -6.86 -1.15 -0.66
C LYS A 56 -7.60 -1.71 0.55
N GLY A 57 -7.74 -0.93 1.60
CA GLY A 57 -8.54 -1.27 2.78
C GLY A 57 -9.96 -0.72 2.67
N ASN A 58 -10.97 -1.54 2.96
CA ASN A 58 -12.31 -1.07 3.33
C ASN A 58 -12.40 -0.95 4.85
N LYS A 59 -13.01 0.12 5.34
CA LYS A 59 -13.30 0.25 6.78
C LYS A 59 -14.23 -0.88 7.22
N ILE A 60 -13.89 -1.55 8.31
CA ILE A 60 -14.73 -2.54 8.95
C ILE A 60 -15.80 -1.74 9.71
N GLU A 61 -17.04 -1.84 9.26
CA GLU A 61 -18.20 -1.33 10.00
C GLU A 61 -18.57 -2.40 11.03
N ASN A 62 -18.54 -2.03 12.32
CA ASN A 62 -19.06 -2.86 13.41
C ASN A 62 -20.58 -2.82 13.43
#